data_AF-A0A9E0ZT90-F1
#
_entry.id   AF-A0A9E0ZT90-F1
#
_cell.length_a   1.000
_cell.length_b   1.000
_cell.length_c   1.000
_cell.angle_alpha   90.00
_cell.angle_beta   90.00
_cell.angle_gamma   90.00
#
_symmetry.space_group_name_H-M   'P 1'
#
loop_
_entity.id
_entity.type
_entity.pdbx_description
1 polymer ?
#
loop_
_entity_poly.entity_id
_entity_poly.type
_entity_poly.pdbx_seq_one_letter_code
_entity_poly.pdbx_strand_id
1 'polypeptide(L)'
;MEFLSTFFETANIGVVVLLFIVGLVFIIKGGDWFVDSASWIAEVLGVPKFVIGATIVSIATTLPEMIVSVVASVDGKVDMAAGNAVGSVTANTAMIMGIFIVCMPFAQKRKEFAPKALMMLGAAVALTLGSALTGIVTVPGLEGQYHTLSNIGVIVLFAIFIAFFIENFISMKNSSTQIEPSPTNIGLQEEDDVVPTKQTATPGEWIKNVAMFIVGALLVVAGAQLLINGGTRIAEEMGISERVIAVIA
;
A
#
# COMPACT_ATOMS: atom_id res chain seq x y z
N MET A 1 -7.49 23.19 2.04
CA MET A 1 -7.70 22.15 1.01
C MET A 1 -8.56 22.66 -0.14
N GLU A 2 -9.60 23.48 0.11
CA GLU A 2 -10.40 24.17 -0.94
C GLU A 2 -9.60 25.02 -1.94
N PHE A 3 -8.47 25.62 -1.54
CA PHE A 3 -7.66 26.42 -2.46
C PHE A 3 -7.08 25.60 -3.63
N LEU A 4 -6.60 24.38 -3.35
CA LEU A 4 -6.04 23.52 -4.38
C LEU A 4 -7.14 23.03 -5.33
N SER A 5 -8.29 22.59 -4.82
CA SER A 5 -9.41 22.17 -5.66
C SER A 5 -9.89 23.33 -6.56
N THR A 6 -10.07 24.53 -6.00
CA THR A 6 -10.47 25.73 -6.75
C THR A 6 -9.43 26.12 -7.82
N PHE A 7 -8.14 25.94 -7.52
CA PHE A 7 -7.08 26.17 -8.50
C PHE A 7 -7.15 25.16 -9.65
N PHE A 8 -7.34 23.87 -9.37
CA PHE A 8 -7.43 22.84 -10.40
C PHE A 8 -8.68 23.01 -11.30
N GLU A 9 -9.79 23.51 -10.75
CA GLU A 9 -10.99 23.84 -11.54
C GLU A 9 -10.78 25.00 -12.52
N THR A 10 -9.93 25.96 -12.16
CA THR A 10 -9.69 27.18 -12.96
C THR A 10 -8.43 27.10 -13.82
N ALA A 11 -7.56 26.11 -13.58
CA ALA A 11 -6.31 25.92 -14.29
C ALA A 11 -6.51 25.38 -15.71
N ASN A 12 -5.60 25.77 -16.62
CA ASN A 12 -5.54 25.20 -17.95
C ASN A 12 -5.20 23.69 -17.89
N ILE A 13 -5.85 22.88 -18.73
CA ILE A 13 -5.64 21.43 -18.78
C ILE A 13 -4.16 21.02 -18.93
N GLY A 14 -3.35 21.79 -19.67
CA GLY A 14 -1.91 21.54 -19.78
C GLY A 14 -1.16 21.68 -18.45
N VAL A 15 -1.56 22.64 -17.62
CA VAL A 15 -1.01 22.82 -16.26
C VAL A 15 -1.47 21.68 -15.36
N VAL A 16 -2.72 21.24 -15.49
CA VAL A 16 -3.28 20.11 -14.73
C VAL A 16 -2.52 18.81 -15.01
N VAL A 17 -2.26 18.49 -16.28
CA VAL A 17 -1.48 17.30 -16.67
C VAL A 17 -0.03 17.40 -16.15
N LEU A 18 0.59 18.57 -16.23
CA LEU A 18 1.93 18.78 -15.68
C LEU A 18 1.94 18.53 -14.16
N LEU A 19 0.97 19.07 -13.43
CA LEU A 19 0.85 18.87 -11.99
C LEU A 19 0.56 17.42 -11.62
N PHE A 20 -0.22 16.71 -12.43
CA PHE A 20 -0.44 15.26 -12.27
C PHE A 20 0.88 14.49 -12.37
N ILE A 21 1.71 14.78 -13.38
CA ILE A 21 3.04 14.16 -13.55
C ILE A 21 3.97 14.52 -12.38
N VAL A 22 3.98 15.78 -11.94
CA VAL A 22 4.76 16.19 -10.76
C VAL A 22 4.32 15.44 -9.51
N GLY A 23 3.01 15.24 -9.33
CA GLY A 23 2.47 14.43 -8.25
C GLY A 23 2.98 12.99 -8.28
N LEU A 24 3.06 12.37 -9.46
CA LEU A 24 3.60 11.01 -9.62
C LEU A 24 5.06 10.93 -9.18
N VAL A 25 5.87 11.91 -9.59
CA VAL A 25 7.27 12.00 -9.17
C VAL A 25 7.38 12.16 -7.65
N PHE A 26 6.51 12.93 -7.02
CA PHE A 26 6.49 13.10 -5.57
C PHE A 26 6.10 11.82 -4.82
N ILE A 27 5.13 11.05 -5.35
CA ILE A 27 4.77 9.75 -4.79
C ILE A 27 5.96 8.78 -4.88
N ILE A 28 6.59 8.66 -6.05
CA ILE A 28 7.71 7.74 -6.27
C ILE A 28 8.89 8.10 -5.36
N LYS A 29 9.35 9.36 -5.41
CA LYS A 29 10.50 9.80 -4.60
C LYS A 29 10.20 9.85 -3.11
N GLY A 30 9.00 10.28 -2.75
CA GLY A 30 8.55 10.32 -1.36
C GLY A 30 8.45 8.92 -0.77
N GLY A 31 7.92 7.96 -1.55
CA GLY A 31 7.84 6.55 -1.20
C GLY A 31 9.23 5.93 -0.98
N ASP A 32 10.16 6.11 -1.92
CA ASP A 32 11.54 5.63 -1.80
C ASP A 32 12.18 6.12 -0.49
N TRP A 33 12.16 7.44 -0.25
CA TRP A 33 12.76 8.03 0.96
C TRP A 33 12.08 7.58 2.24
N PHE A 34 10.75 7.38 2.19
CA PHE A 34 9.97 6.90 3.32
C PHE A 34 10.35 5.45 3.68
N VAL A 35 10.38 4.54 2.70
CA VAL A 35 10.68 3.12 2.88
C VAL A 35 12.13 2.90 3.30
N ASP A 36 13.07 3.58 2.65
CA ASP A 36 14.50 3.48 2.97
C ASP A 36 14.77 3.95 4.41
N SER A 37 14.17 5.08 4.80
CA SER A 37 14.33 5.62 6.15
C SER A 37 13.65 4.72 7.20
N ALA A 38 12.47 4.17 6.92
CA ALA A 38 11.78 3.24 7.82
C ALA A 38 12.60 1.97 8.07
N SER A 39 13.19 1.41 7.00
CA SER A 39 14.03 0.22 7.07
C SER A 39 15.32 0.49 7.86
N TRP A 40 15.97 1.63 7.62
CA TRP A 40 17.16 2.05 8.37
C TRP A 40 16.85 2.26 9.86
N ILE A 41 15.75 2.94 10.19
CA ILE A 41 15.34 3.14 11.59
C ILE A 41 15.13 1.78 12.29
N ALA A 42 14.48 0.83 11.63
CA ALA A 42 14.29 -0.51 12.17
C ALA A 42 15.63 -1.26 12.41
N GLU A 43 16.59 -1.14 11.48
CA GLU A 43 17.92 -1.74 11.62
C GLU A 43 18.68 -1.18 12.84
N VAL A 44 18.68 0.14 13.01
CA VAL A 44 19.33 0.80 14.16
C VAL A 44 18.66 0.45 15.48
N LEU A 45 17.34 0.22 15.49
CA LEU A 45 16.60 -0.26 16.66
C LEU A 45 16.87 -1.74 16.99
N GLY A 46 17.69 -2.43 16.20
CA GLY A 46 18.06 -3.83 16.42
C GLY A 46 17.02 -4.83 15.96
N VAL A 47 16.11 -4.42 15.07
CA VAL A 47 15.16 -5.34 14.42
C VAL A 47 15.94 -6.24 13.46
N PRO A 48 15.80 -7.58 13.52
CA PRO A 48 16.52 -8.48 12.62
C PRO A 48 16.21 -8.21 11.15
N LYS A 49 17.21 -8.30 10.26
CA LYS A 49 17.05 -8.02 8.81
C LYS A 49 15.93 -8.80 8.14
N PHE A 50 15.75 -10.08 8.51
CA PHE A 50 14.66 -10.89 7.99
C PHE A 50 13.27 -10.34 8.39
N VAL A 51 13.14 -9.73 9.58
CA VAL A 51 11.90 -9.07 10.02
C VAL A 51 11.71 -7.78 9.23
N ILE A 52 12.78 -7.00 9.02
CA ILE A 52 12.70 -5.77 8.22
C ILE A 52 12.17 -6.07 6.82
N GLY A 53 12.77 -7.04 6.11
CA GLY A 53 12.33 -7.43 4.77
C GLY A 53 10.92 -8.03 4.74
N ALA A 54 10.57 -8.87 5.71
CA ALA A 54 9.28 -9.55 5.72
C ALA A 54 8.09 -8.67 6.17
N THR A 55 8.32 -7.65 7.02
CA THR A 55 7.22 -6.84 7.60
C THR A 55 7.40 -5.35 7.42
N ILE A 56 8.54 -4.78 7.81
CA ILE A 56 8.74 -3.33 7.78
C ILE A 56 8.67 -2.82 6.34
N VAL A 57 9.36 -3.47 5.42
CA VAL A 57 9.31 -3.12 4.00
C VAL A 57 7.89 -3.26 3.46
N SER A 58 7.21 -4.39 3.71
CA SER A 58 5.83 -4.64 3.25
C SER A 58 4.81 -3.60 3.75
N ILE A 59 4.90 -3.23 5.03
CA ILE A 59 4.06 -2.16 5.60
C ILE A 59 4.47 -0.80 5.01
N ALA A 60 5.77 -0.52 4.93
CA ALA A 60 6.26 0.76 4.42
C ALA A 60 5.88 0.98 2.95
N THR A 61 5.86 -0.07 2.13
CA THR A 61 5.44 0.00 0.72
C THR A 61 3.95 0.13 0.54
N THR A 62 3.12 -0.21 1.53
CA THR A 62 1.64 -0.10 1.48
C THR A 62 1.09 1.16 2.16
N LEU A 63 1.95 1.87 2.89
CA LEU A 63 1.59 3.12 3.57
C LEU A 63 1.28 4.27 2.60
N PRO A 64 2.00 4.46 1.47
CA PRO A 64 1.64 5.48 0.49
C PRO A 64 0.22 5.33 -0.05
N GLU A 65 -0.20 4.12 -0.40
CA GLU A 65 -1.53 3.80 -0.90
C GLU A 65 -2.60 3.99 0.18
N MET A 66 -2.27 3.65 1.44
CA MET A 66 -3.12 3.94 2.59
C MET A 66 -3.31 5.46 2.75
N ILE A 67 -2.23 6.24 2.68
CA ILE A 67 -2.27 7.70 2.80
C ILE A 67 -3.11 8.30 1.68
N VAL A 68 -2.91 7.89 0.42
CA VAL A 68 -3.70 8.35 -0.73
C VAL A 68 -5.19 8.05 -0.52
N SER A 69 -5.53 6.83 -0.11
CA SER A 69 -6.92 6.43 0.17
C SER A 69 -7.54 7.23 1.31
N VAL A 70 -6.79 7.50 2.39
CA VAL A 70 -7.25 8.29 3.54
C VAL A 70 -7.47 9.74 3.13
N VAL A 71 -6.52 10.35 2.41
CA VAL A 71 -6.65 11.73 1.91
C VAL A 71 -7.85 11.87 0.98
N ALA A 72 -8.02 10.96 0.01
CA ALA A 72 -9.18 10.94 -0.88
C ALA A 72 -10.51 10.80 -0.11
N SER A 73 -10.55 9.96 0.93
CA SER A 73 -11.74 9.79 1.78
C SER A 73 -12.08 11.04 2.59
N VAL A 74 -11.06 11.70 3.15
CA VAL A 74 -11.22 12.96 3.89
C VAL A 74 -11.71 14.08 2.97
N ASP A 75 -11.28 14.08 1.72
CA ASP A 75 -11.73 15.03 0.68
C ASP A 75 -13.10 14.68 0.09
N GLY A 76 -13.80 13.66 0.61
CA GLY A 76 -15.12 13.24 0.14
C GLY A 76 -15.13 12.46 -1.18
N LYS A 77 -13.96 12.16 -1.75
CA LYS A 77 -13.77 11.40 -2.99
C LYS A 77 -13.70 9.90 -2.70
N VAL A 78 -14.78 9.36 -2.11
CA VAL A 78 -14.84 7.96 -1.62
C VAL A 78 -14.66 6.94 -2.76
N ASP A 79 -15.22 7.22 -3.94
CA ASP A 79 -15.04 6.40 -5.13
C ASP A 79 -13.56 6.33 -5.56
N MET A 80 -12.80 7.42 -5.37
CA MET A 80 -11.36 7.43 -5.63
C MET A 80 -10.58 6.63 -4.59
N ALA A 81 -10.92 6.77 -3.32
CA ALA A 81 -10.29 6.00 -2.25
C ALA A 81 -10.50 4.49 -2.43
N ALA A 82 -11.73 4.07 -2.75
CA ALA A 82 -12.06 2.68 -2.99
C ALA A 82 -11.37 2.13 -4.26
N GLY A 83 -11.35 2.94 -5.33
CA GLY A 83 -10.64 2.58 -6.56
C GLY A 83 -9.14 2.38 -6.34
N ASN A 84 -8.48 3.29 -5.61
CA ASN A 84 -7.05 3.19 -5.29
C ASN A 84 -6.75 1.93 -4.47
N ALA A 85 -7.57 1.63 -3.45
CA ALA A 85 -7.40 0.44 -2.63
C ALA A 85 -7.54 -0.87 -3.43
N VAL A 86 -8.57 -0.98 -4.28
CA VAL A 86 -8.82 -2.19 -5.10
C VAL A 86 -7.82 -2.30 -6.26
N GLY A 87 -7.50 -1.17 -6.90
CA GLY A 87 -6.52 -1.05 -7.97
C GLY A 87 -5.14 -1.49 -7.50
N SER A 88 -4.68 -0.99 -6.35
CA SER A 88 -3.37 -1.34 -5.76
C SER A 88 -3.24 -2.85 -5.48
N VAL A 89 -4.26 -3.48 -4.88
CA VAL A 89 -4.27 -4.93 -4.63
C VAL A 89 -4.23 -5.71 -5.95
N THR A 90 -4.96 -5.25 -6.96
CA THR A 90 -4.99 -5.88 -8.29
C THR A 90 -3.64 -5.74 -9.01
N ALA A 91 -3.03 -4.55 -8.98
CA ALA A 91 -1.71 -4.31 -9.55
C ALA A 91 -0.65 -5.19 -8.86
N ASN A 92 -0.61 -5.22 -7.53
CA ASN A 92 0.36 -6.01 -6.78
C ASN A 92 0.21 -7.52 -7.05
N THR A 93 -1.03 -8.02 -7.10
CA THR A 93 -1.29 -9.46 -7.20
C THR A 93 -1.30 -9.98 -8.64
N ALA A 94 -1.81 -9.22 -9.60
CA ALA A 94 -1.94 -9.67 -10.99
C ALA A 94 -0.78 -9.18 -11.85
N MET A 95 -0.45 -7.88 -11.77
CA MET A 95 0.58 -7.28 -12.62
C MET A 95 1.99 -7.58 -12.10
N ILE A 96 2.32 -7.13 -10.88
CA ILE A 96 3.66 -7.26 -10.32
C ILE A 96 4.01 -8.73 -10.12
N MET A 97 3.14 -9.49 -9.44
CA MET A 97 3.36 -10.92 -9.23
C MET A 97 3.40 -11.71 -10.55
N GLY A 98 2.55 -11.34 -11.52
CA GLY A 98 2.52 -12.00 -12.83
C GLY A 98 3.83 -11.82 -13.59
N ILE A 99 4.35 -10.58 -13.63
CA ILE A 99 5.66 -10.27 -14.21
C ILE A 99 6.77 -11.00 -13.44
N PHE A 100 6.71 -10.99 -12.11
CA PHE A 100 7.70 -11.67 -11.26
C PHE A 100 7.78 -13.17 -11.54
N ILE A 101 6.65 -13.89 -11.66
CA ILE A 101 6.62 -15.32 -11.96
C ILE A 101 7.23 -15.63 -13.34
N VAL A 102 6.98 -14.77 -14.33
CA VAL A 102 7.53 -14.93 -15.69
C VAL A 102 9.03 -14.68 -15.71
N CYS A 103 9.51 -13.65 -15.01
CA CYS A 103 10.91 -13.26 -15.01
C CYS A 103 11.78 -14.13 -14.09
N MET A 104 11.25 -14.54 -12.95
CA MET A 104 11.95 -15.33 -11.93
C MET A 104 11.03 -16.41 -11.34
N PRO A 105 10.91 -17.58 -11.98
CA PRO A 105 10.16 -18.70 -11.43
C PRO A 105 10.81 -19.17 -10.11
N PHE A 106 10.00 -19.35 -9.07
CA PHE A 106 10.46 -19.84 -7.77
C PHE A 106 9.58 -20.99 -7.27
N ALA A 107 10.17 -21.91 -6.50
CA ALA A 107 9.45 -23.02 -5.89
C ALA A 107 9.00 -22.64 -4.47
N GLN A 108 7.70 -22.72 -4.20
CA GLN A 108 7.14 -22.42 -2.88
C GLN A 108 6.48 -23.64 -2.24
N LYS A 109 6.73 -23.86 -0.94
CA LYS A 109 6.07 -24.91 -0.14
C LYS A 109 4.56 -24.58 -0.02
N ARG A 110 3.70 -25.42 -0.62
CA ARG A 110 2.23 -25.20 -0.64
C ARG A 110 1.62 -25.00 0.74
N LYS A 111 2.16 -25.65 1.77
CA LYS A 111 1.67 -25.55 3.16
C LYS A 111 1.85 -24.16 3.77
N GLU A 112 2.85 -23.40 3.33
CA GLU A 112 3.13 -22.04 3.81
C GLU A 112 2.37 -20.98 3.00
N PHE A 113 2.12 -21.25 1.72
CA PHE A 113 1.40 -20.34 0.83
C PHE A 113 -0.13 -20.42 0.96
N ALA A 114 -0.68 -21.65 1.02
CA ALA A 114 -2.11 -21.90 0.98
C ALA A 114 -2.93 -21.14 2.05
N PRO A 115 -2.54 -21.09 3.34
CA PRO A 115 -3.32 -20.34 4.33
C PRO A 115 -3.35 -18.83 4.03
N LYS A 116 -2.22 -18.26 3.58
CA LYS A 116 -2.13 -16.83 3.22
C LYS A 116 -3.00 -16.50 2.01
N ALA A 117 -2.95 -17.34 0.98
CA ALA A 117 -3.78 -17.19 -0.21
C ALA A 117 -5.28 -17.34 0.11
N LEU A 118 -5.64 -18.28 0.99
CA LEU A 118 -7.04 -18.48 1.41
C LEU A 118 -7.56 -17.30 2.23
N MET A 119 -6.73 -16.72 3.11
CA MET A 119 -7.10 -15.50 3.85
C MET A 119 -7.31 -14.31 2.91
N MET A 120 -6.46 -14.13 1.90
CA MET A 120 -6.63 -13.08 0.89
C MET A 120 -7.92 -13.28 0.09
N LEU A 121 -8.21 -14.51 -0.35
CA LEU A 121 -9.47 -14.84 -1.01
C LEU A 121 -10.68 -14.60 -0.08
N GLY A 122 -10.57 -15.00 1.19
CA GLY A 122 -11.59 -14.78 2.20
C GLY A 122 -11.87 -13.30 2.43
N ALA A 123 -10.85 -12.45 2.47
CA ALA A 123 -10.99 -10.99 2.57
C ALA A 123 -11.70 -10.41 1.34
N ALA A 124 -11.34 -10.84 0.13
CA ALA A 124 -11.99 -10.40 -1.10
C ALA A 124 -13.46 -10.84 -1.17
N VAL A 125 -13.77 -12.07 -0.74
CA VAL A 125 -15.15 -12.58 -0.65
C VAL A 125 -15.94 -11.83 0.43
N ALA A 126 -15.35 -11.58 1.59
CA ALA A 126 -15.98 -10.79 2.64
C ALA A 126 -16.27 -9.35 2.20
N LEU A 127 -15.35 -8.73 1.45
CA LEU A 127 -15.53 -7.39 0.90
C LEU A 127 -16.66 -7.37 -0.14
N THR A 128 -16.69 -8.33 -1.06
CA THR A 128 -17.72 -8.42 -2.10
C THR A 128 -19.11 -8.73 -1.53
N LEU A 129 -19.23 -9.73 -0.64
CA LEU A 129 -20.48 -10.02 0.07
C LEU A 129 -20.88 -8.84 0.97
N GLY A 130 -19.93 -8.25 1.69
CA GLY A 130 -20.15 -7.08 2.53
C GLY A 130 -20.59 -5.85 1.75
N SER A 131 -20.23 -5.72 0.48
CA SER A 131 -20.71 -4.67 -0.43
C SER A 131 -22.06 -5.01 -1.07
N ALA A 132 -22.34 -6.28 -1.36
CA ALA A 132 -23.56 -6.74 -2.04
C ALA A 132 -24.76 -6.98 -1.10
N LEU A 133 -24.51 -7.32 0.17
CA LEU A 133 -25.54 -7.64 1.17
C LEU A 133 -26.07 -6.40 1.92
N THR A 134 -25.67 -5.20 1.52
CA THR A 134 -26.04 -3.89 2.08
C THR A 134 -27.43 -3.43 1.65
N GLY A 135 -28.36 -4.39 1.56
CA GLY A 135 -29.79 -4.14 1.38
C GLY A 135 -30.61 -4.34 2.68
N ILE A 136 -29.98 -4.71 3.81
CA ILE A 136 -30.72 -5.15 5.02
C ILE A 136 -30.68 -4.12 6.17
N VAL A 137 -29.69 -3.22 6.22
CA VAL A 137 -29.62 -2.17 7.25
C VAL A 137 -29.28 -0.82 6.62
N THR A 138 -30.31 -0.01 6.38
CA THR A 138 -30.18 1.40 6.02
C THR A 138 -29.89 2.23 7.27
N VAL A 139 -28.71 2.84 7.35
CA VAL A 139 -28.47 3.92 8.31
C VAL A 139 -29.14 5.18 7.75
N PRO A 140 -30.07 5.85 8.47
CA PRO A 140 -30.71 7.05 7.96
C PRO A 140 -29.67 8.17 7.82
N GLY A 141 -29.42 8.67 6.61
CA GLY A 141 -28.58 9.86 6.41
C GLY A 141 -27.90 10.03 5.06
N LEU A 142 -27.65 8.96 4.30
CA LEU A 142 -27.08 9.06 2.93
C LEU A 142 -27.92 8.23 1.96
N GLU A 143 -28.91 8.87 1.34
CA GLU A 143 -29.74 8.26 0.31
C GLU A 143 -28.90 7.94 -0.95
N GLY A 144 -28.89 6.66 -1.34
CA GLY A 144 -29.12 6.29 -2.75
C GLY A 144 -27.94 6.04 -3.68
N GLN A 145 -26.66 6.18 -3.28
CA GLN A 145 -25.56 5.94 -4.23
C GLN A 145 -24.32 5.21 -3.69
N TYR A 146 -24.23 5.02 -2.38
CA TYR A 146 -23.13 4.33 -1.73
C TYR A 146 -23.66 3.20 -0.84
N HIS A 147 -23.31 1.97 -1.16
CA HIS A 147 -23.52 0.83 -0.28
C HIS A 147 -22.47 0.92 0.84
N THR A 148 -22.83 1.53 1.97
CA THR A 148 -21.99 1.46 3.19
C THR A 148 -21.73 -0.01 3.49
N LEU A 149 -20.47 -0.44 3.48
CA LEU A 149 -20.11 -1.78 3.97
C LEU A 149 -20.80 -1.97 5.33
N SER A 150 -21.66 -3.00 5.44
CA SER A 150 -22.36 -3.28 6.69
C SER A 150 -21.33 -3.32 7.83
N ASN A 151 -21.66 -2.76 9.00
CA ASN A 151 -20.78 -2.78 10.18
C ASN A 151 -20.21 -4.19 10.45
N ILE A 152 -21.01 -5.22 10.14
CA ILE A 152 -20.61 -6.63 10.21
C ILE A 152 -19.49 -6.95 9.22
N GLY A 153 -19.58 -6.49 7.98
CA GLY A 153 -18.55 -6.68 6.96
C GLY A 153 -17.22 -6.02 7.34
N VAL A 154 -17.26 -4.82 7.92
CA VAL A 154 -16.05 -4.14 8.44
C VAL A 154 -15.41 -4.94 9.57
N ILE A 155 -16.21 -5.42 10.53
CA ILE A 155 -15.72 -6.25 11.64
C ILE A 155 -15.07 -7.55 11.11
N VAL A 156 -15.71 -8.21 10.13
CA VAL A 156 -15.16 -9.42 9.50
C VAL A 156 -13.83 -9.13 8.79
N LEU A 157 -13.73 -8.04 8.04
CA LEU A 157 -12.48 -7.65 7.37
C LEU A 157 -11.35 -7.38 8.37
N PHE A 158 -11.63 -6.65 9.46
CA PHE A 158 -10.64 -6.43 10.52
C PHE A 158 -10.24 -7.73 11.22
N ALA A 159 -11.18 -8.66 11.45
CA ALA A 159 -10.87 -9.96 12.02
C ALA A 159 -9.95 -10.79 11.11
N ILE A 160 -10.21 -10.81 9.79
CA ILE A 160 -9.36 -11.47 8.80
C ILE A 160 -7.96 -10.81 8.76
N PHE A 161 -7.89 -9.48 8.79
CA PHE A 161 -6.63 -8.74 8.82
C PHE A 161 -5.79 -9.07 10.05
N ILE A 162 -6.39 -9.11 11.24
CA ILE A 162 -5.71 -9.50 12.49
C ILE A 162 -5.23 -10.95 12.40
N ALA A 163 -6.07 -11.87 11.92
CA ALA A 163 -5.68 -13.27 11.75
C ALA A 163 -4.49 -13.43 10.77
N PHE A 164 -4.50 -12.69 9.66
CA PHE A 164 -3.41 -12.66 8.68
C PHE A 164 -2.10 -12.14 9.29
N PHE A 165 -2.17 -11.09 10.10
CA PHE A 165 -0.99 -10.56 10.80
C PHE A 165 -0.42 -11.54 11.83
N ILE A 166 -1.29 -12.21 12.60
CA ILE A 166 -0.89 -13.23 13.57
C ILE A 166 -0.22 -14.42 12.87
N GLU A 167 -0.85 -14.96 11.81
CA GLU A 167 -0.26 -16.06 11.02
C GLU A 167 1.07 -15.64 10.38
N ASN A 168 1.19 -14.43 9.81
CA ASN A 168 2.47 -13.97 9.28
C ASN A 168 3.54 -13.89 10.37
N PHE A 169 3.22 -13.36 11.54
CA PHE A 169 4.18 -13.23 12.63
C PHE A 169 4.62 -14.60 13.19
N ILE A 170 3.69 -15.55 13.33
CA ILE A 170 3.99 -16.93 13.74
C ILE A 170 4.83 -17.64 12.67
N SER A 171 4.45 -17.50 11.40
CA SER A 171 5.19 -18.07 10.26
C SER A 171 6.62 -17.54 10.24
N MET A 172 6.85 -16.25 10.48
CA MET A 172 8.20 -15.67 10.54
C MET A 172 9.06 -16.28 11.64
N LYS A 173 8.52 -16.45 12.85
CA LYS A 173 9.24 -17.06 13.98
C LYS A 173 9.64 -18.50 13.67
N ASN A 174 8.78 -19.24 12.97
CA ASN A 174 9.03 -20.63 12.62
C ASN A 174 10.00 -20.77 11.42
N SER A 175 9.95 -19.85 10.45
CA SER A 175 10.86 -19.79 9.30
C SER A 175 12.30 -19.43 9.68
N SER A 176 12.54 -18.70 10.77
CA SER A 176 13.89 -18.45 11.31
C SER A 176 14.63 -19.71 11.76
N THR A 177 13.94 -20.85 11.91
CA THR A 177 14.54 -22.14 12.35
C THR A 177 14.90 -23.06 11.16
N GLN A 178 14.64 -22.64 9.92
CA GLN A 178 14.79 -23.46 8.71
C GLN A 178 15.34 -22.63 7.54
N ILE A 179 16.56 -22.11 7.64
CA ILE A 179 17.35 -21.78 6.44
C ILE A 179 17.91 -23.10 5.91
N GLU A 180 17.07 -23.94 5.28
CA GLU A 180 17.59 -25.05 4.49
C GLU A 180 18.16 -24.47 3.18
N PRO A 181 19.41 -24.79 2.83
CA PRO A 181 20.00 -24.31 1.60
C PRO A 181 19.18 -24.83 0.42
N SER A 182 18.80 -23.92 -0.49
CA SER A 182 18.18 -24.32 -1.75
C SER A 182 19.10 -25.30 -2.47
N PRO A 183 18.60 -26.44 -3.00
CA PRO A 183 19.44 -27.34 -3.75
C PRO A 183 19.78 -26.68 -5.08
N THR A 184 21.07 -26.43 -5.29
CA THR A 184 21.73 -26.09 -6.57
C THR A 184 21.80 -24.60 -6.90
N ASN A 185 22.86 -23.96 -6.38
CA ASN A 185 23.70 -22.94 -7.02
C ASN A 185 23.15 -22.28 -8.30
N ILE A 186 22.35 -21.23 -8.13
CA ILE A 186 22.25 -20.14 -9.10
C ILE A 186 22.50 -18.84 -8.34
N GLY A 187 23.77 -18.49 -8.16
CA GLY A 187 24.28 -17.12 -8.04
C GLY A 187 23.72 -16.15 -7.00
N LEU A 188 22.90 -16.58 -6.04
CA LEU A 188 22.48 -15.73 -4.94
C LEU A 188 23.53 -15.82 -3.83
N GLN A 189 24.07 -14.66 -3.45
CA GLN A 189 24.95 -14.52 -2.30
C GLN A 189 24.35 -15.26 -1.11
N GLU A 190 25.16 -16.10 -0.46
CA GLU A 190 24.87 -16.52 0.90
C GLU A 190 24.60 -15.23 1.69
N GLU A 191 23.38 -15.05 2.20
CA GLU A 191 23.16 -14.07 3.27
C GLU A 191 23.97 -14.61 4.45
N ASP A 192 25.25 -14.23 4.49
CA ASP A 192 26.14 -14.39 5.64
C ASP A 192 25.30 -14.08 6.86
N ASP A 193 25.28 -14.98 7.85
CA ASP A 193 24.63 -14.82 9.13
C ASP A 193 24.93 -13.41 9.69
N VAL A 194 24.05 -12.45 9.41
CA VAL A 194 24.24 -11.07 9.86
C VAL A 194 23.86 -11.06 11.32
N VAL A 195 24.83 -11.40 12.18
CA VAL A 195 24.87 -10.99 13.57
C VAL A 195 24.39 -9.53 13.58
N PRO A 196 23.34 -9.18 14.35
CA PRO A 196 22.80 -7.83 14.35
C PRO A 196 23.94 -6.90 14.78
N THR A 197 24.57 -6.28 13.79
CA THR A 197 25.57 -5.28 14.04
C THR A 197 24.74 -4.16 14.62
N LYS A 198 24.85 -3.92 15.94
CA LYS A 198 24.32 -2.69 16.53
C LYS A 198 24.97 -1.55 15.75
N GLN A 199 24.31 -1.06 14.71
CA GLN A 199 24.71 0.17 14.07
C GLN A 199 24.54 1.24 15.14
N THR A 200 25.66 1.64 15.73
CA THR A 200 25.70 2.81 16.60
C THR A 200 25.53 4.02 15.68
N ALA A 201 24.27 4.39 15.42
CA ALA A 201 23.96 5.55 14.61
C ALA A 201 24.38 6.82 15.36
N THR A 202 25.09 7.69 14.65
CA THR A 202 25.42 9.01 15.17
C THR A 202 24.16 9.87 15.29
N PRO A 203 24.12 10.86 16.19
CA PRO A 203 22.98 11.79 16.27
C PRO A 203 22.64 12.46 14.93
N GLY A 204 23.65 12.72 14.09
CA GLY A 204 23.45 13.29 12.76
C GLY A 204 22.73 12.35 11.79
N GLU A 205 23.07 11.06 11.81
CA GLU A 205 22.38 10.05 10.98
C GLU A 205 20.94 9.82 11.45
N TRP A 206 20.71 9.83 12.76
CA TRP A 206 19.35 9.78 13.32
C TRP A 206 18.49 10.94 12.82
N ILE A 207 18.99 12.17 12.95
CA ILE A 207 18.27 13.37 12.49
C ILE A 207 18.01 13.29 10.99
N LYS A 208 19.02 12.90 10.19
CA LYS A 208 18.89 12.79 8.74
C LYS A 208 17.79 11.79 8.35
N ASN A 209 17.81 10.58 8.88
CA ASN A 209 16.85 9.54 8.49
C ASN A 209 15.44 9.82 9.03
N VAL A 210 15.30 10.37 10.23
CA VAL A 210 13.99 10.81 10.73
C VAL A 210 13.45 11.97 9.88
N ALA A 211 14.31 12.91 9.47
CA ALA A 211 13.91 13.99 8.58
C ALA A 211 13.50 13.45 7.20
N MET A 212 14.26 12.51 6.61
CA MET A 212 13.91 11.88 5.33
C MET A 212 12.63 11.07 5.42
N PHE A 213 12.37 10.39 6.53
CA PHE A 213 11.10 9.71 6.79
C PHE A 213 9.92 10.69 6.77
N ILE A 214 10.03 11.81 7.49
CA ILE A 214 8.97 12.83 7.54
C ILE A 214 8.80 13.51 6.17
N VAL A 215 9.90 13.91 5.52
CA VAL A 215 9.86 14.54 4.19
C VAL A 215 9.28 13.59 3.15
N GLY A 216 9.65 12.31 3.20
CA GLY A 216 9.07 11.27 2.34
C GLY A 216 7.56 11.17 2.51
N ALA A 217 7.07 11.09 3.75
CA ALA A 217 5.64 11.07 4.03
C ALA A 217 4.92 12.33 3.54
N LEU A 218 5.50 13.52 3.75
CA LEU A 218 4.93 14.79 3.28
C LEU A 218 4.89 14.88 1.75
N LEU A 219 5.92 14.39 1.06
CA LEU A 219 5.94 14.32 -0.40
C LEU A 219 4.88 13.36 -0.94
N VAL A 220 4.69 12.21 -0.28
CA VAL A 220 3.61 11.28 -0.63
C VAL A 220 2.24 11.96 -0.48
N VAL A 221 2.00 12.66 0.63
CA VAL A 221 0.74 13.40 0.84
C VAL A 221 0.54 14.50 -0.22
N ALA A 222 1.57 15.29 -0.49
CA ALA A 222 1.50 16.35 -1.49
C ALA A 222 1.28 15.79 -2.90
N GLY A 223 1.98 14.71 -3.25
CA GLY A 223 1.82 13.99 -4.51
C GLY A 223 0.41 13.43 -4.66
N ALA A 224 -0.13 12.82 -3.61
CA ALA A 224 -1.49 12.29 -3.56
C ALA A 224 -2.52 13.38 -3.88
N GLN A 225 -2.38 14.55 -3.26
CA GLN A 225 -3.28 15.69 -3.52
C GLN A 225 -3.23 16.16 -4.97
N LEU A 226 -2.05 16.17 -5.60
CA LEU A 226 -1.91 16.54 -7.01
C LEU A 226 -2.51 15.47 -7.94
N LEU A 227 -2.32 14.18 -7.63
CA LEU A 227 -2.91 13.06 -8.38
C LEU A 227 -4.43 13.08 -8.30
N ILE A 228 -4.98 13.21 -7.09
CA ILE A 228 -6.42 13.18 -6.84
C ILE A 228 -7.09 14.36 -7.57
N ASN A 229 -6.57 15.58 -7.39
CA ASN A 229 -7.18 16.76 -8.00
C ASN A 229 -6.95 16.84 -9.52
N GLY A 230 -5.74 16.52 -9.98
CA GLY A 230 -5.43 16.48 -11.40
C GLY A 230 -6.17 15.36 -12.13
N GLY A 231 -6.22 14.18 -11.52
CA GLY A 231 -6.93 13.01 -12.03
C GLY A 231 -8.43 13.25 -12.15
N THR A 232 -9.08 13.84 -11.12
CA THR A 232 -10.49 14.22 -11.20
C THR A 232 -10.75 15.14 -12.39
N ARG A 233 -9.95 16.21 -12.52
CA ARG A 233 -10.16 17.20 -13.59
C ARG A 233 -9.92 16.63 -14.99
N ILE A 234 -8.92 15.76 -15.15
CA ILE A 234 -8.68 15.05 -16.41
C ILE A 234 -9.85 14.12 -16.75
N ALA A 235 -10.43 13.44 -15.75
CA ALA A 235 -11.62 12.59 -15.93
C ALA A 235 -12.81 13.38 -16.50
N GLU A 236 -13.10 14.53 -15.89
CA GLU A 236 -14.20 15.41 -16.28
C GLU A 236 -14.09 15.84 -17.75
N GLU A 237 -12.90 16.29 -18.18
CA GLU A 237 -12.66 16.72 -19.56
C GLU A 237 -12.77 15.57 -20.58
N MET A 238 -12.41 14.36 -20.17
CA MET A 238 -12.50 13.17 -21.03
C MET A 238 -13.87 12.50 -20.99
N GLY A 239 -14.80 12.95 -20.14
CA GLY A 239 -16.08 12.30 -19.90
C GLY A 239 -15.95 10.89 -19.29
N ILE A 240 -14.82 10.62 -18.63
CA ILE A 240 -14.52 9.34 -17.99
C ILE A 240 -14.97 9.41 -16.53
N SER A 241 -15.62 8.36 -16.04
CA SER A 241 -15.98 8.27 -14.61
C SER A 241 -14.73 8.28 -13.74
N GLU A 242 -14.74 9.08 -12.68
CA GLU A 242 -13.68 9.14 -11.66
C GLU A 242 -13.28 7.75 -11.13
N ARG A 243 -14.23 6.80 -11.11
CA ARG A 243 -14.02 5.39 -10.72
C ARG A 243 -12.99 4.68 -11.59
N VAL A 244 -12.97 4.97 -12.90
CA VAL A 244 -12.05 4.31 -13.85
C VAL A 244 -10.63 4.81 -13.65
N ILE A 245 -10.45 6.09 -13.34
CA ILE A 245 -9.12 6.67 -13.07
C ILE A 245 -8.60 6.18 -11.73
N ALA A 246 -9.47 6.09 -10.73
CA ALA A 246 -9.11 5.64 -9.39
C ALA A 246 -8.53 4.22 -9.33
N VAL A 247 -8.93 3.33 -10.25
CA VAL A 247 -8.44 1.94 -10.29
C VAL A 247 -7.07 1.84 -10.99
N ILE A 248 -6.66 2.87 -11.73
CA ILE A 248 -5.42 2.90 -12.52
C ILE A 248 -4.34 3.78 -11.86
N ALA A 249 -4.76 4.77 -11.06
CA ALA A 249 -3.89 5.67 -10.29
C ALA A 249 -3.28 4.99 -9.07
#